data_AF-A0AA35JRW6-F1
#
_entry.id   AF-A0AA35JRW6-F1
#
_cell.length_a   1.000
_cell.length_b   1.000
_cell.length_c   1.000
_cell.angle_alpha   90.00
_cell.angle_beta   90.00
_cell.angle_gamma   90.00
#
_symmetry.space_group_name_H-M   'P 1'
#
loop_
_entity.id
_entity.type
_entity.pdbx_description
1 polymer ?
#
loop_
_entity_poly.entity_id
_entity_poly.type
_entity_poly.pdbx_seq_one_letter_code
_entity_poly.pdbx_strand_id
1 'polypeptide(L)'
;MWQDSKLDQCPNSLTPQEKELFLVDAGYFINTSCPPLIRKERNVDVILSLDYNLLETRFNSIEQMGNYCLDQDIPFPEIALTEEDRENPKECYIFEDKENPEAPIILHFPLVNNSFREYKKPGIRRTSADTAKGEVDFTSLNSPYRMTSLTYTEEEFNKLINLSDYNIQNNRELILQALQTAVERRKASRKQKQLQST
;
A
#
# COMPACT_ATOMS: atom_id res chain seq x y z
N MET A 1 14.86 -7.98 -16.76
CA MET A 1 14.84 -6.71 -17.54
C MET A 1 13.36 -6.45 -17.82
N TRP A 2 12.84 -5.29 -17.46
CA TRP A 2 11.43 -4.94 -17.68
C TRP A 2 11.14 -5.00 -19.18
N GLN A 3 10.14 -5.77 -19.58
CA GLN A 3 9.65 -5.84 -20.95
C GLN A 3 8.16 -5.49 -20.89
N ASP A 4 7.91 -4.20 -20.63
CA ASP A 4 6.61 -3.66 -20.27
C ASP A 4 5.64 -3.61 -21.46
N SER A 5 6.12 -3.63 -22.70
CA SER A 5 5.23 -3.44 -23.85
C SER A 5 5.62 -4.19 -25.12
N LYS A 6 4.66 -4.33 -26.04
CA LYS A 6 4.90 -4.82 -27.42
C LYS A 6 5.92 -3.95 -28.17
N LEU A 7 6.09 -2.67 -27.78
CA LEU A 7 7.07 -1.77 -28.39
C LEU A 7 8.51 -2.20 -28.08
N ASP A 8 8.74 -2.91 -26.97
CA ASP A 8 10.05 -3.44 -26.59
C ASP A 8 10.59 -4.48 -27.60
N GLN A 9 9.73 -4.99 -28.49
CA GLN A 9 10.09 -5.87 -29.60
C GLN A 9 10.63 -5.11 -30.83
N CYS A 10 10.54 -3.77 -30.85
CA CYS A 10 10.94 -2.90 -31.94
C CYS A 10 12.09 -1.96 -31.50
N PRO A 11 13.37 -2.38 -31.57
CA PRO A 11 14.50 -1.63 -31.01
C PRO A 11 14.64 -0.19 -31.51
N ASN A 12 14.24 0.06 -32.77
CA ASN A 12 14.32 1.37 -33.42
C ASN A 12 13.22 2.35 -32.96
N SER A 13 12.29 1.90 -32.12
CA SER A 13 11.18 2.69 -31.59
C SER A 13 11.26 2.84 -30.06
N LEU A 14 12.43 2.56 -29.49
CA LEU A 14 12.68 2.68 -28.05
C LEU A 14 13.30 4.02 -27.68
N THR A 15 13.15 4.37 -26.40
CA THR A 15 13.64 5.60 -25.78
C THR A 15 15.08 5.99 -26.13
N PRO A 16 16.06 5.08 -26.30
CA PRO A 16 17.42 5.47 -26.71
C PRO A 16 17.51 6.18 -28.07
N GLN A 17 16.49 6.07 -28.93
CA GLN A 17 16.41 6.80 -30.21
C GLN A 17 15.81 8.21 -30.08
N GLU A 18 15.20 8.52 -28.93
CA GLU A 18 14.53 9.78 -28.69
C GLU A 18 15.49 10.82 -28.11
N LYS A 19 15.27 12.10 -28.46
CA LYS A 19 16.09 13.23 -27.96
C LYS A 19 15.56 13.83 -26.66
N GLU A 20 14.28 13.58 -26.36
CA GLU A 20 13.55 14.18 -25.26
C GLU A 20 12.81 13.09 -24.48
N LEU A 21 12.58 13.33 -23.19
CA LEU A 21 11.81 12.44 -22.33
C LEU A 21 10.53 13.14 -21.88
N PHE A 22 9.42 12.44 -21.98
CA PHE A 22 8.13 12.90 -21.47
C PHE A 22 7.91 12.27 -20.09
N LEU A 23 8.28 13.03 -19.05
CA LEU A 23 8.03 12.63 -17.67
C LEU A 23 6.59 12.96 -17.30
N VAL A 24 5.91 12.01 -16.69
CA VAL A 24 4.50 12.07 -16.31
C VAL A 24 4.35 11.65 -14.87
N ASP A 25 3.32 12.17 -14.20
CA ASP A 25 2.98 11.75 -12.84
C ASP A 25 2.55 10.27 -12.85
N ALA A 26 3.07 9.47 -11.92
CA ALA A 26 2.77 8.05 -11.82
C ALA A 26 1.28 7.77 -11.58
N GLY A 27 0.55 8.71 -10.97
CA GLY A 27 -0.89 8.64 -10.77
C GLY A 27 -1.71 8.54 -12.05
N TYR A 28 -1.13 8.86 -13.22
CA TYR A 28 -1.78 8.63 -14.52
C TYR A 28 -1.81 7.14 -14.94
N PHE A 29 -1.00 6.28 -14.32
CA PHE A 29 -0.92 4.85 -14.61
C PHE A 29 -1.42 4.03 -13.44
N ILE A 30 -0.53 3.77 -12.47
CA ILE A 30 -0.86 3.07 -11.22
C ILE A 30 -0.47 4.03 -10.10
N ASN A 31 -1.43 4.42 -9.27
CA ASN A 31 -1.24 5.41 -8.21
C ASN A 31 -0.50 4.80 -7.00
N THR A 32 0.71 4.30 -7.23
CA THR A 32 1.56 3.65 -6.24
C THR A 32 3.04 3.89 -6.52
N SER A 33 3.83 4.04 -5.46
CA SER A 33 5.29 4.15 -5.53
C SER A 33 6.00 2.79 -5.40
N CYS A 34 5.27 1.69 -5.58
CA CYS A 34 5.78 0.32 -5.39
C CYS A 34 6.76 -0.18 -6.48
N PRO A 35 6.66 0.18 -7.78
CA PRO A 35 7.51 -0.40 -8.83
C PRO A 35 9.04 -0.36 -8.58
N PRO A 36 9.63 0.71 -8.02
CA PRO A 36 11.05 0.72 -7.68
C PRO A 36 11.45 -0.24 -6.56
N LEU A 37 10.50 -0.65 -5.70
CA LEU A 37 10.73 -1.51 -4.52
C LEU A 37 10.73 -3.00 -4.88
N ILE A 38 9.93 -3.41 -5.86
CA ILE A 38 9.78 -4.81 -6.30
C ILE A 38 10.92 -5.31 -7.21
N ARG A 39 11.92 -4.46 -7.48
CA ARG A 39 13.12 -4.88 -8.22
C ARG A 39 13.88 -5.94 -7.42
N LYS A 40 14.20 -7.07 -8.07
CA LYS A 40 14.86 -8.22 -7.42
C LYS A 40 16.14 -7.85 -6.67
N GLU A 41 16.90 -6.88 -7.18
CA GLU A 41 18.15 -6.40 -6.57
C GLU A 41 17.94 -5.67 -5.24
N ARG A 42 16.74 -5.13 -4.99
CA ARG A 42 16.41 -4.47 -3.71
C ARG A 42 16.16 -5.47 -2.60
N ASN A 43 15.75 -6.71 -2.94
CA ASN A 43 15.50 -7.81 -1.99
C ASN A 43 14.68 -7.36 -0.77
N VAL A 44 13.54 -6.71 -1.03
CA VAL A 44 12.63 -6.19 0.00
C VAL A 44 11.77 -7.33 0.53
N ASP A 45 11.74 -7.52 1.85
CA ASP A 45 10.93 -8.59 2.47
C ASP A 45 9.55 -8.12 2.92
N VAL A 46 9.41 -6.84 3.30
CA VAL A 46 8.15 -6.24 3.77
C VAL A 46 7.96 -4.87 3.13
N ILE A 47 6.75 -4.62 2.62
CA ILE A 47 6.34 -3.31 2.10
C ILE A 47 5.15 -2.81 2.92
N LEU A 48 5.30 -1.62 3.50
CA LEU A 48 4.18 -0.88 4.08
C LEU A 48 3.58 0.00 2.98
N SER A 49 2.43 -0.41 2.43
CA SER A 49 1.70 0.31 1.40
C SER A 49 0.70 1.24 2.08
N LEU A 50 0.96 2.55 2.01
CA LEU A 50 0.03 3.59 2.48
C LEU A 50 -0.74 4.11 1.27
N ASP A 51 -2.05 3.90 1.25
CA ASP A 51 -2.90 4.27 0.12
C ASP A 51 -3.85 5.41 0.51
N TYR A 52 -3.83 6.48 -0.30
CA TYR A 52 -4.61 7.70 -0.10
C TYR A 52 -5.74 7.85 -1.11
N ASN A 53 -6.01 6.82 -1.91
CA ASN A 53 -7.18 6.79 -2.79
C ASN A 53 -8.46 6.86 -1.96
N LEU A 54 -9.37 7.72 -2.38
CA LEU A 54 -10.64 7.93 -1.70
C LEU A 54 -11.68 6.93 -2.20
N LEU A 55 -12.61 6.60 -1.30
CA LEU A 55 -13.89 5.95 -1.63
C LEU A 55 -13.72 4.64 -2.42
N GLU A 56 -14.44 4.53 -3.54
CA GLU A 56 -14.56 3.34 -4.38
C GLU A 56 -13.22 2.86 -4.94
N THR A 57 -12.21 3.74 -4.96
CA THR A 57 -10.88 3.44 -5.53
C THR A 57 -9.83 3.03 -4.50
N ARG A 58 -10.20 2.86 -3.22
CA ARG A 58 -9.27 2.63 -2.10
C ARG A 58 -8.39 1.38 -2.22
N PHE A 59 -8.79 0.41 -3.05
CA PHE A 59 -8.01 -0.80 -3.32
C PHE A 59 -7.46 -0.86 -4.76
N ASN A 60 -7.85 0.09 -5.62
CA ASN A 60 -7.49 0.03 -7.04
C ASN A 60 -5.98 -0.03 -7.24
N SER A 61 -5.22 0.74 -6.47
CA SER A 61 -3.77 0.81 -6.67
C SER A 61 -3.08 -0.49 -6.27
N ILE A 62 -3.53 -1.17 -5.22
CA ILE A 62 -2.95 -2.46 -4.82
C ILE A 62 -3.38 -3.59 -5.76
N GLU A 63 -4.63 -3.59 -6.23
CA GLU A 63 -5.12 -4.55 -7.23
C GLU A 63 -4.42 -4.38 -8.59
N GLN A 64 -4.30 -3.14 -9.08
CA GLN A 64 -3.56 -2.83 -10.30
C GLN A 64 -2.08 -3.21 -10.17
N MET A 65 -1.46 -2.98 -9.01
CA MET A 65 -0.10 -3.40 -8.74
C MET A 65 0.05 -4.92 -8.78
N GLY A 66 -0.88 -5.66 -8.16
CA GLY A 66 -0.90 -7.12 -8.19
C GLY A 66 -1.00 -7.67 -9.62
N ASN A 67 -1.93 -7.12 -10.42
CA ASN A 67 -2.08 -7.48 -11.83
C ASN A 67 -0.84 -7.16 -12.66
N TYR A 68 -0.25 -5.98 -12.46
CA TYR A 68 0.98 -5.59 -13.15
C TYR A 68 2.15 -6.52 -12.83
N CYS A 69 2.34 -6.89 -11.56
CA CYS A 69 3.35 -7.86 -11.17
C CYS A 69 3.10 -9.24 -11.79
N LEU A 70 1.85 -9.69 -11.83
CA LEU A 70 1.46 -10.96 -12.44
C LEU A 70 1.78 -10.98 -13.94
N ASP A 71 1.42 -9.92 -14.66
CA ASP A 71 1.67 -9.79 -16.10
C ASP A 71 3.17 -9.72 -16.43
N GLN A 72 3.98 -9.19 -15.51
CA GLN A 72 5.44 -9.04 -15.66
C GLN A 72 6.24 -10.23 -15.07
N ASP A 73 5.57 -11.28 -14.57
CA ASP A 73 6.19 -12.42 -13.88
C ASP A 73 7.11 -11.99 -12.71
N ILE A 74 6.65 -10.99 -11.95
CA ILE A 74 7.35 -10.46 -10.78
C ILE A 74 6.74 -11.06 -9.51
N PRO A 75 7.54 -11.64 -8.60
CA PRO A 75 7.05 -12.17 -7.33
C PRO A 75 6.31 -11.10 -6.52
N PHE A 76 5.01 -11.30 -6.35
CA PHE A 76 4.12 -10.44 -5.58
C PHE A 76 2.96 -11.27 -5.03
N PRO A 77 2.47 -11.02 -3.80
CA PRO A 77 1.40 -11.83 -3.24
C PRO A 77 0.07 -11.58 -3.97
N GLU A 78 -0.78 -12.59 -3.99
CA GLU A 78 -2.15 -12.47 -4.48
C GLU A 78 -2.95 -11.47 -3.63
N ILE A 79 -3.65 -10.56 -4.29
CA ILE A 79 -4.50 -9.57 -3.65
C ILE A 79 -5.93 -10.10 -3.59
N ALA A 80 -6.22 -10.88 -2.56
CA ALA A 80 -7.54 -11.44 -2.30
C ALA A 80 -8.35 -10.55 -1.34
N LEU A 81 -9.32 -9.81 -1.88
CA LEU A 81 -10.25 -8.97 -1.14
C LEU A 81 -11.67 -9.53 -1.24
N THR A 82 -12.38 -9.63 -0.10
CA THR A 82 -13.78 -10.09 -0.07
C THR A 82 -14.74 -8.92 -0.30
N GLU A 83 -16.02 -9.23 -0.61
CA GLU A 83 -17.07 -8.20 -0.68
C GLU A 83 -17.23 -7.46 0.67
N GLU A 84 -17.08 -8.16 1.79
CA GLU A 84 -17.10 -7.55 3.13
C GLU A 84 -15.95 -6.55 3.31
N ASP A 85 -14.76 -6.84 2.79
CA ASP A 85 -13.63 -5.91 2.86
C ASP A 85 -13.86 -4.64 2.01
N ARG A 86 -14.66 -4.74 0.94
CA ARG A 86 -15.04 -3.59 0.10
C ARG A 86 -16.12 -2.74 0.77
N GLU A 87 -17.13 -3.38 1.36
CA GLU A 87 -18.21 -2.72 2.07
C GLU A 87 -17.74 -2.07 3.39
N ASN A 88 -16.94 -2.80 4.17
CA ASN A 88 -16.50 -2.41 5.51
C ASN A 88 -14.96 -2.50 5.63
N PRO A 89 -14.22 -1.57 5.00
CA PRO A 89 -12.78 -1.68 4.94
C PRO A 89 -12.13 -1.49 6.32
N LYS A 90 -11.14 -2.34 6.60
CA LYS A 90 -10.31 -2.33 7.81
C LYS A 90 -9.16 -1.35 7.64
N GLU A 91 -8.54 -0.96 8.75
CA GLU A 91 -7.41 -0.03 8.72
C GLU A 91 -6.13 -0.65 8.15
N CYS A 92 -6.00 -1.99 8.14
CA CYS A 92 -4.83 -2.69 7.64
C CYS A 92 -5.19 -4.08 7.07
N TYR A 93 -4.51 -4.44 5.98
CA TYR A 93 -4.59 -5.75 5.32
C TYR A 93 -3.19 -6.34 5.20
N ILE A 94 -3.06 -7.65 5.36
CA ILE A 94 -1.81 -8.38 5.13
C ILE A 94 -1.98 -9.30 3.93
N PHE A 95 -1.11 -9.14 2.93
CA PHE A 95 -1.01 -10.03 1.78
C PHE A 95 0.34 -10.73 1.81
N GLU A 96 0.31 -12.05 1.76
CA GLU A 96 1.49 -12.90 1.90
C GLU A 96 1.35 -14.10 0.97
N ASP A 97 2.38 -14.36 0.16
CA ASP A 97 2.55 -15.64 -0.52
C ASP A 97 3.45 -16.53 0.35
N LYS A 98 2.89 -17.62 0.87
CA LYS A 98 3.61 -18.58 1.73
C LYS A 98 4.40 -19.61 0.93
N GLU A 99 4.00 -19.84 -0.31
CA GLU A 99 4.62 -20.80 -1.21
C GLU A 99 5.82 -20.18 -1.94
N ASN A 100 5.80 -18.84 -2.13
CA ASN A 100 6.89 -18.09 -2.73
C ASN A 100 7.54 -17.09 -1.74
N PRO A 101 8.61 -17.49 -1.03
CA PRO A 101 9.36 -16.59 -0.15
C PRO A 101 10.09 -15.43 -0.85
N GLU A 102 10.21 -15.43 -2.20
CA GLU A 102 10.76 -14.28 -2.93
C GLU A 102 9.77 -13.11 -3.02
N ALA A 103 8.47 -13.37 -2.87
CA ALA A 103 7.45 -12.31 -2.85
C ALA A 103 7.48 -11.55 -1.51
N PRO A 104 7.41 -10.21 -1.53
CA PRO A 104 7.37 -9.41 -0.31
C PRO A 104 6.04 -9.62 0.43
N ILE A 105 6.08 -9.50 1.75
CA ILE A 105 4.87 -9.37 2.57
C ILE A 105 4.37 -7.93 2.42
N ILE A 106 3.10 -7.76 2.05
CA ILE A 106 2.49 -6.43 1.90
C ILE A 106 1.58 -6.17 3.10
N LEU A 107 1.85 -5.08 3.82
CA LEU A 107 0.90 -4.48 4.76
C LEU A 107 0.28 -3.26 4.10
N HIS A 108 -0.98 -3.38 3.70
CA HIS A 108 -1.70 -2.34 3.00
C HIS A 108 -2.64 -1.58 3.93
N PHE A 109 -2.48 -0.26 3.99
CA PHE A 109 -3.24 0.68 4.81
C PHE A 109 -4.06 1.58 3.90
N PRO A 110 -5.33 1.25 3.63
CA PRO A 110 -6.22 2.16 2.92
C PRO A 110 -6.60 3.35 3.81
N LEU A 111 -6.84 4.51 3.19
CA LEU A 111 -7.33 5.69 3.90
C LEU A 111 -8.80 5.51 4.31
N VAL A 112 -9.00 4.99 5.51
CA VAL A 112 -10.32 4.71 6.08
C VAL A 112 -10.48 5.31 7.46
N ASN A 113 -11.69 5.79 7.75
CA ASN A 113 -12.09 6.20 9.08
C ASN A 113 -13.08 5.18 9.65
N ASN A 114 -12.55 4.05 10.12
CA ASN A 114 -13.31 2.95 10.70
C ASN A 114 -13.37 3.09 12.24
N SER A 115 -12.50 2.40 12.99
CA SER A 115 -12.56 2.42 14.45
C SER A 115 -12.15 3.77 15.08
N PHE A 116 -11.43 4.64 14.36
CA PHE A 116 -11.03 5.96 14.85
C PHE A 116 -12.20 6.89 15.23
N ARG A 117 -13.38 6.67 14.64
CA ARG A 117 -14.62 7.38 15.01
C ARG A 117 -15.01 7.15 16.46
N GLU A 118 -14.75 5.95 16.96
CA GLU A 118 -15.11 5.53 18.31
C GLU A 118 -13.94 5.64 19.30
N TYR A 119 -12.70 5.52 18.81
CA TYR A 119 -11.49 5.45 19.62
C TYR A 119 -10.54 6.60 19.31
N LYS A 120 -10.01 7.26 20.35
CA LYS A 120 -9.01 8.32 20.19
C LYS A 120 -7.58 7.79 20.17
N LYS A 121 -7.37 6.62 20.76
CA LYS A 121 -6.13 5.84 20.79
C LYS A 121 -6.50 4.37 20.84
N PRO A 122 -5.62 3.45 20.42
CA PRO A 122 -5.89 2.01 20.51
C PRO A 122 -6.35 1.63 21.93
N GLY A 123 -7.54 1.03 22.03
CA GLY A 123 -8.16 0.63 23.30
C GLY A 123 -8.78 1.75 24.14
N ILE A 124 -8.67 3.02 23.76
CA ILE A 124 -9.24 4.16 24.50
C ILE A 124 -10.40 4.79 23.73
N ARG A 125 -11.62 4.52 24.20
CA ARG A 125 -12.86 5.10 23.64
C ARG A 125 -12.91 6.62 23.79
N ARG A 126 -13.54 7.27 22.82
CA ARG A 126 -13.88 8.69 22.86
C ARG A 126 -15.00 8.95 23.87
N THR A 127 -15.01 10.17 24.39
CA THR A 127 -16.12 10.70 25.17
C THR A 127 -17.02 11.53 24.27
N SER A 128 -18.24 11.87 24.71
CA SER A 128 -19.16 12.74 23.97
C SER A 128 -18.57 14.11 23.62
N ALA A 129 -17.61 14.62 24.40
CA ALA A 129 -16.90 15.87 24.12
C ALA A 129 -15.90 15.77 22.97
N ASP A 130 -15.45 14.56 22.61
CA ASP A 130 -14.41 14.32 21.60
C ASP A 130 -14.94 13.67 20.32
N THR A 131 -16.25 13.43 20.22
CA THR A 131 -16.89 12.76 19.07
C THR A 131 -16.58 13.48 17.75
N ALA A 132 -16.73 14.81 17.71
CA ALA A 132 -16.50 15.60 16.50
C ALA A 132 -15.06 15.49 15.95
N LYS A 133 -14.07 15.15 16.79
CA LYS A 133 -12.67 14.95 16.40
C LYS A 133 -12.41 13.59 15.74
N GLY A 134 -13.32 12.62 15.91
CA GLY A 134 -13.28 11.32 15.23
C GLY A 134 -14.01 11.33 13.88
N GLU A 135 -14.83 12.34 13.63
CA GLU A 135 -15.54 12.51 12.36
C GLU A 135 -14.62 13.09 11.29
N VAL A 136 -14.28 12.24 10.31
CA VAL A 136 -13.47 12.58 9.14
C VAL A 136 -14.28 12.21 7.91
N ASP A 137 -14.62 13.24 7.13
CA ASP A 137 -15.51 13.11 5.98
C ASP A 137 -14.71 12.93 4.69
N PHE A 138 -14.72 11.70 4.17
CA PHE A 138 -14.13 11.36 2.88
C PHE A 138 -15.16 11.21 1.75
N THR A 139 -16.46 11.28 2.07
CA THR A 139 -17.55 10.90 1.14
C THR A 139 -18.29 12.09 0.57
N SER A 140 -18.42 13.18 1.32
CA SER A 140 -19.17 14.35 0.89
C SER A 140 -18.53 15.06 -0.29
N LEU A 141 -19.37 15.68 -1.13
CA LEU A 141 -18.92 16.59 -2.18
C LEU A 141 -18.14 17.79 -1.62
N ASN A 142 -18.43 18.18 -0.38
CA ASN A 142 -17.76 19.26 0.34
C ASN A 142 -16.60 18.77 1.21
N SER A 143 -16.19 17.50 1.07
CA SER A 143 -15.04 16.99 1.80
C SER A 143 -13.82 17.89 1.55
N PRO A 144 -13.11 18.31 2.61
CA PRO A 144 -11.91 19.11 2.45
C PRO A 144 -10.75 18.30 1.88
N TYR A 145 -10.82 16.96 1.87
CA TYR A 145 -9.70 16.07 1.51
C TYR A 145 -9.65 15.68 0.02
N ARG A 146 -10.39 16.37 -0.83
CA ARG A 146 -10.39 16.12 -2.28
C ARG A 146 -9.07 16.57 -2.89
N MET A 147 -8.66 15.92 -3.97
CA MET A 147 -7.40 16.24 -4.67
C MET A 147 -7.27 17.72 -5.08
N THR A 148 -8.39 18.38 -5.41
CA THR A 148 -8.41 19.81 -5.79
C THR A 148 -8.35 20.77 -4.61
N SER A 149 -8.47 20.29 -3.37
CA SER A 149 -8.45 21.12 -2.16
C SER A 149 -7.02 21.34 -1.70
N LEU A 150 -6.52 22.56 -1.87
CA LEU A 150 -5.12 22.92 -1.59
C LEU A 150 -4.90 23.61 -0.24
N THR A 151 -5.97 23.82 0.54
CA THR A 151 -5.92 24.52 1.82
C THR A 151 -6.75 23.80 2.84
N TYR A 152 -6.16 23.46 3.99
CA TYR A 152 -6.86 22.90 5.14
C TYR A 152 -6.88 23.90 6.28
N THR A 153 -7.99 23.93 7.01
CA THR A 153 -7.99 24.49 8.37
C THR A 153 -7.13 23.61 9.28
N GLU A 154 -6.70 24.18 10.41
CA GLU A 154 -5.93 23.43 11.41
C GLU A 154 -6.71 22.20 11.92
N GLU A 155 -8.04 22.31 12.06
CA GLU A 155 -8.88 21.19 12.48
C GLU A 155 -8.90 20.05 11.46
N GLU A 156 -9.12 20.37 10.18
CA GLU A 156 -9.17 19.37 9.10
C GLU A 156 -7.82 18.66 8.94
N PHE A 157 -6.72 19.43 9.00
CA PHE A 157 -5.37 18.90 8.98
C PHE A 157 -5.12 17.95 10.15
N ASN A 158 -5.42 18.40 11.38
CA ASN A 158 -5.22 17.59 12.58
C ASN A 158 -6.07 16.33 12.58
N LYS A 159 -7.30 16.38 12.06
CA LYS A 159 -8.16 15.20 11.91
C LYS A 159 -7.52 14.13 11.02
N LEU A 160 -7.01 14.52 9.85
CA LEU A 160 -6.37 13.60 8.91
C LEU A 160 -5.10 12.99 9.50
N ILE A 161 -4.22 13.81 10.09
CA ILE A 161 -2.98 13.34 10.72
C ILE A 161 -3.27 12.40 11.89
N ASN A 162 -4.19 12.76 12.78
CA ASN A 162 -4.53 11.92 13.93
C ASN A 162 -5.19 10.60 13.51
N LEU A 163 -6.00 10.62 12.44
CA LEU A 163 -6.56 9.40 11.86
C LEU A 163 -5.44 8.49 11.32
N SER A 164 -4.52 9.04 10.52
CA SER A 164 -3.41 8.27 9.96
C SER A 164 -2.51 7.69 11.06
N ASP A 165 -2.15 8.49 12.06
CA ASP A 165 -1.37 8.03 13.22
C ASP A 165 -2.10 6.91 13.97
N TYR A 166 -3.39 7.09 14.25
CA TYR A 166 -4.20 6.07 14.90
C TYR A 166 -4.24 4.77 14.09
N ASN A 167 -4.50 4.81 12.78
CA ASN A 167 -4.60 3.61 11.95
C ASN A 167 -3.30 2.80 11.98
N ILE A 168 -2.14 3.46 11.98
CA ILE A 168 -0.84 2.79 12.12
C ILE A 168 -0.67 2.20 13.53
N GLN A 169 -0.92 2.99 14.58
CA GLN A 169 -0.76 2.53 15.96
C GLN A 169 -1.69 1.37 16.31
N ASN A 170 -2.94 1.41 15.83
CA ASN A 170 -3.95 0.39 16.09
C ASN A 170 -3.58 -0.97 15.47
N ASN A 171 -2.75 -0.96 14.42
CA ASN A 171 -2.31 -2.17 13.72
C ASN A 171 -0.85 -2.52 14.00
N ARG A 172 -0.27 -1.99 15.09
CA ARG A 172 1.12 -2.27 15.51
C ARG A 172 1.44 -3.77 15.55
N GLU A 173 0.53 -4.59 16.06
CA GLU A 173 0.76 -6.03 16.20
C GLU A 173 0.86 -6.73 14.83
N LEU A 174 0.08 -6.31 13.83
CA LEU A 174 0.21 -6.82 12.45
C LEU A 174 1.54 -6.43 11.82
N ILE A 175 2.01 -5.20 12.06
CA ILE A 175 3.33 -4.75 11.61
C ILE A 175 4.43 -5.61 12.23
N LEU A 176 4.37 -5.85 13.55
CA LEU A 176 5.33 -6.70 14.25
C LEU A 176 5.29 -8.14 13.75
N GLN A 177 4.10 -8.69 13.49
CA GLN A 177 3.93 -10.03 12.93
C GLN A 177 4.60 -10.15 11.56
N ALA A 178 4.34 -9.23 10.63
CA ALA A 178 4.96 -9.27 9.30
C ALA A 178 6.50 -9.18 9.37
N LEU A 179 7.03 -8.33 10.26
CA LEU A 179 8.48 -8.22 10.47
C LEU A 179 9.08 -9.51 11.06
N GLN A 180 8.40 -10.15 12.00
CA GLN A 180 8.83 -11.44 12.56
C GLN A 180 8.86 -12.51 11.47
N THR A 181 7.79 -12.63 10.68
CA THR A 181 7.71 -13.57 9.55
C THR A 181 8.84 -13.32 8.54
N ALA A 182 9.12 -12.07 8.19
CA ALA A 182 10.24 -11.73 7.29
C ALA A 182 11.62 -12.14 7.86
N VAL A 183 11.84 -11.94 9.16
CA VAL A 183 13.07 -12.40 9.83
C VAL A 183 13.21 -13.92 9.79
N GLU A 184 12.11 -14.65 9.98
CA GLU A 184 12.09 -16.11 9.91
C GLU A 184 12.39 -16.61 8.49
N ARG A 185 11.76 -16.02 7.46
CA ARG A 185 12.06 -16.30 6.04
C ARG A 185 13.55 -16.11 5.72
N ARG A 186 14.14 -15.00 6.17
CA ARG A 186 15.59 -14.74 5.98
C ARG A 186 16.47 -15.76 6.68
N LYS A 187 16.12 -16.18 7.91
CA LYS A 187 16.86 -17.22 8.64
C LYS A 187 16.80 -18.57 7.91
N ALA A 188 15.64 -18.96 7.41
CA ALA A 188 15.46 -20.21 6.66
C ALA A 188 16.27 -20.22 5.35
N SER A 189 16.20 -19.15 4.56
CA SER A 189 16.96 -19.00 3.31
C SER A 189 18.47 -19.07 3.54
N ARG A 190 19.00 -18.44 4.61
CA ARG A 190 20.42 -18.50 4.97
C ARG A 190 20.87 -19.93 5.32
N LYS A 191 20.06 -20.69 6.06
CA LYS A 191 20.36 -22.08 6.39
C LYS A 191 20.39 -22.94 5.13
N GLN A 192 19.41 -22.83 4.25
CA GLN A 192 19.38 -23.57 2.98
C GLN A 192 20.61 -23.30 2.11
N LYS A 193 21.03 -22.04 1.99
CA LYS A 193 22.24 -21.67 1.24
C LYS A 193 23.51 -22.28 1.83
N GLN A 194 23.62 -22.38 3.15
CA GLN A 194 24.75 -23.04 3.82
C GLN A 194 24.79 -24.54 3.56
N LEU A 195 23.63 -25.22 3.58
CA LEU A 195 23.55 -26.65 3.27
C LEU A 195 23.88 -26.96 1.80
N GLN A 196 23.54 -26.07 0.87
CA GLN A 196 23.82 -26.26 -0.57
C GLN A 196 25.28 -25.96 -0.94
N SER A 197 26.02 -25.24 -0.08
CA SER A 197 27.44 -24.91 -0.29
C SER A 197 28.42 -25.89 0.36
N THR A 198 27.92 -26.97 0.98
CA THR A 198 28.71 -28.01 1.65
C THR A 198 28.61 -29.30 0.87
#